data_AF-A0A1M3I7L0-F1
#
_entry.id   AF-A0A1M3I7L0-F1
#
_cell.length_a   1.000
_cell.length_b   1.000
_cell.length_c   1.000
_cell.angle_alpha   90.00
_cell.angle_beta   90.00
_cell.angle_gamma   90.00
#
_symmetry.space_group_name_H-M   'P 1'
#
loop_
_entity.id
_entity.type
_entity.pdbx_description
1 polymer ?
#
loop_
_entity_poly.entity_id
_entity_poly.type
_entity_poly.pdbx_seq_one_letter_code
_entity_poly.pdbx_strand_id
1 'polypeptide(L)'
;MLLQDADGDGVAEGKTVLRSDLDSPSGMAWSNGKLYVANHDEVVEFDYALGSKAITGAPKKLMDLPAAGNHWMRNLVLNADGTKLYVAIGSASNIAEGGIEAEQGRAMIQELDLTTGRPRPFAAGLRNPNGLGWNPWTGELWTTVNERDMLGSDLVPDYFTNVPVGAQYGWPWYYWGNVIDDRVEAPMPSGLTGYVRRPEFAMGPHVAALGFVFTGAGNRMGPEFGQGAFVARHGSWNRKPPAGYDVVFVQFDARGNPTGKPLPVLTGFLNKDGTTKGRPTWVAWDKTGALLVSDDTGNIVWRVVKPGAPANPAPQRNKGKRMPPIKELLGDPAAAFEENGVPN
;
A
#
# COMPACT_ATOMS: atom_id res chain seq x y z
N MET A 1 11.37 -17.23 -1.36
CA MET A 1 12.83 -17.44 -1.49
C MET A 1 13.55 -16.58 -0.46
N LEU A 2 14.62 -17.07 0.15
CA LEU A 2 15.50 -16.32 1.06
C LEU A 2 16.81 -16.02 0.33
N LEU A 3 17.16 -14.74 0.27
CA LEU A 3 18.49 -14.25 -0.12
C LEU A 3 19.24 -13.85 1.15
N GLN A 4 20.47 -14.33 1.32
CA GLN A 4 21.29 -14.05 2.49
C GLN A 4 22.59 -13.36 2.05
N ASP A 5 22.78 -12.16 2.56
CA ASP A 5 24.02 -11.38 2.50
C ASP A 5 24.76 -11.57 3.84
N ALA A 6 25.67 -12.54 3.85
CA ALA A 6 26.34 -13.04 5.04
C ALA A 6 27.45 -12.12 5.54
N ASP A 7 28.14 -11.41 4.63
CA ASP A 7 29.23 -10.50 4.98
C ASP A 7 28.83 -9.01 5.00
N GLY A 8 27.62 -8.69 4.53
CA GLY A 8 27.05 -7.35 4.57
C GLY A 8 27.51 -6.44 3.43
N ASP A 9 28.09 -6.98 2.35
CA ASP A 9 28.57 -6.19 1.22
C ASP A 9 27.43 -5.74 0.27
N GLY A 10 26.23 -6.28 0.44
CA GLY A 10 25.03 -6.00 -0.35
C GLY A 10 24.84 -6.92 -1.56
N VAL A 11 25.68 -7.94 -1.72
CA VAL A 11 25.50 -9.09 -2.59
C VAL A 11 24.95 -10.25 -1.75
N ALA A 12 24.21 -11.17 -2.37
CA ALA A 12 23.70 -12.34 -1.66
C ALA A 12 24.54 -13.58 -2.01
N GLU A 13 25.18 -14.18 -1.00
CA GLU A 13 25.95 -15.43 -1.14
C GLU A 13 25.01 -16.64 -1.06
N GLY A 14 23.90 -16.50 -0.33
CA GLY A 14 22.94 -17.56 -0.10
C GLY A 14 21.62 -17.34 -0.85
N LYS A 15 21.15 -18.37 -1.56
CA LYS A 15 19.81 -18.42 -2.18
C LYS A 15 19.14 -19.74 -1.82
N THR A 16 18.09 -19.69 -1.01
CA THR A 16 17.38 -20.90 -0.54
C THR A 16 15.87 -20.74 -0.70
N VAL A 17 15.17 -21.81 -1.08
CA VAL A 17 13.71 -21.85 -1.01
C VAL A 17 13.30 -22.13 0.43
N LEU A 18 12.65 -21.16 1.08
CA LEU A 18 12.18 -21.32 2.47
C LEU A 18 11.06 -22.35 2.60
N ARG A 19 10.16 -22.36 1.61
CA ARG A 19 8.95 -23.18 1.53
C ARG A 19 8.41 -23.14 0.10
N SER A 20 7.79 -24.23 -0.37
CA SER A 20 7.32 -24.37 -1.77
C SER A 20 5.88 -24.87 -1.91
N ASP A 21 5.21 -25.20 -0.80
CA ASP A 21 3.83 -25.69 -0.70
C ASP A 21 2.85 -24.58 -0.26
N LEU A 22 3.07 -23.35 -0.73
CA LEU A 22 2.21 -22.20 -0.48
C LEU A 22 1.45 -21.82 -1.76
N ASP A 23 0.23 -21.31 -1.59
CA ASP A 23 -0.65 -20.96 -2.71
C ASP A 23 -0.50 -19.49 -3.14
N SER A 24 0.30 -19.27 -4.18
CA SER A 24 0.62 -17.94 -4.75
C SER A 24 0.91 -16.87 -3.69
N PRO A 25 1.86 -17.10 -2.77
CA PRO A 25 2.11 -16.20 -1.64
C PRO A 25 2.71 -14.87 -2.12
N SER A 26 2.26 -13.76 -1.54
CA SER A 26 2.78 -12.43 -1.87
C SER A 26 3.14 -11.59 -0.64
N GLY A 27 2.19 -11.41 0.28
CA GLY A 27 2.35 -10.59 1.47
C GLY A 27 3.07 -11.35 2.57
N MET A 28 4.04 -10.71 3.21
CA MET A 28 4.75 -11.28 4.35
C MET A 28 5.00 -10.22 5.43
N ALA A 29 4.89 -10.63 6.69
CA ALA A 29 5.32 -9.86 7.84
C ALA A 29 5.89 -10.79 8.90
N TRP A 30 6.82 -10.26 9.69
CA TRP A 30 7.46 -11.03 10.74
C TRP A 30 7.45 -10.23 12.04
N SER A 31 7.11 -10.87 13.15
CA SER A 31 7.22 -10.30 14.48
C SER A 31 7.27 -11.41 15.52
N ASN A 32 8.04 -11.20 16.59
CA ASN A 32 8.09 -12.09 17.75
C ASN A 32 8.31 -13.59 17.40
N GLY A 33 9.17 -13.86 16.42
CA GLY A 33 9.46 -15.24 15.98
C GLY A 33 8.34 -15.90 15.17
N LYS A 34 7.34 -15.13 14.73
CA LYS A 34 6.26 -15.58 13.86
C LYS A 34 6.38 -14.95 12.48
N LEU A 35 6.25 -15.77 11.44
CA LEU A 35 6.11 -15.32 10.06
C LEU A 35 4.65 -15.47 9.62
N TYR A 36 4.06 -14.37 9.21
CA TYR A 36 2.74 -14.30 8.61
C TYR A 36 2.89 -14.26 7.09
N VAL A 37 2.15 -15.12 6.39
CA VAL A 37 2.13 -15.17 4.93
C VAL A 37 0.69 -15.10 4.47
N ALA A 38 0.41 -14.22 3.51
CA ALA A 38 -0.87 -14.24 2.80
C ALA A 38 -0.71 -15.01 1.49
N ASN A 39 -1.36 -16.17 1.47
CA ASN A 39 -1.73 -16.88 0.24
C ASN A 39 -2.88 -16.12 -0.43
N HIS A 40 -3.23 -16.49 -1.66
CA HIS A 40 -4.32 -15.82 -2.36
C HIS A 40 -5.71 -16.04 -1.70
N ASP A 41 -5.87 -17.13 -0.96
CA ASP A 41 -7.11 -17.64 -0.36
C ASP A 41 -7.10 -17.70 1.18
N GLU A 42 -5.96 -17.49 1.84
CA GLU A 42 -5.88 -17.47 3.30
C GLU A 42 -4.66 -16.72 3.83
N VAL A 43 -4.72 -16.35 5.10
CA VAL A 43 -3.56 -15.93 5.89
C VAL A 43 -3.14 -17.08 6.79
N VAL A 44 -1.85 -17.42 6.75
CA VAL A 44 -1.23 -18.45 7.57
C VAL A 44 -0.09 -17.88 8.42
N GLU A 45 0.16 -18.53 9.54
CA GLU A 45 1.25 -18.25 10.47
C GLU A 45 2.19 -19.47 10.58
N PHE A 46 3.48 -19.18 10.68
CA PHE A 46 4.53 -20.14 11.01
C PHE A 46 5.39 -19.66 12.18
N ASP A 47 5.90 -20.60 12.97
CA ASP A 47 7.09 -20.34 13.78
C ASP A 47 8.30 -20.17 12.85
N TYR A 48 8.99 -19.04 12.99
CA TYR A 48 10.14 -18.72 12.17
C TYR A 48 11.15 -17.84 12.93
N ALA A 49 12.26 -18.45 13.31
CA ALA A 49 13.42 -17.71 13.79
C ALA A 49 14.08 -16.99 12.60
N LEU A 50 14.25 -15.66 12.73
CA LEU A 50 14.77 -14.81 11.66
C LEU A 50 16.14 -15.32 11.19
N GLY A 51 16.30 -15.48 9.88
CA GLY A 51 17.52 -16.01 9.26
C GLY A 51 17.57 -17.54 9.12
N SER A 52 16.57 -18.26 9.62
CA SER A 52 16.44 -19.70 9.38
C SER A 52 16.33 -19.99 7.88
N LYS A 53 16.96 -21.08 7.41
CA LYS A 53 17.00 -21.43 5.98
C LYS A 53 15.77 -22.21 5.49
N ALA A 54 14.84 -22.53 6.39
CA ALA A 54 13.60 -23.23 6.08
C ALA A 54 12.49 -22.81 7.07
N ILE A 55 11.24 -22.88 6.61
CA ILE A 55 10.05 -22.83 7.45
C ILE A 55 9.57 -24.27 7.61
N THR A 56 9.60 -24.80 8.83
CA THR A 56 9.22 -26.19 9.12
C THR A 56 7.85 -26.26 9.79
N GLY A 57 7.22 -27.45 9.76
CA GLY A 57 5.92 -27.68 10.39
C GLY A 57 4.71 -27.24 9.54
N ALA A 58 3.53 -27.56 10.05
CA ALA A 58 2.26 -27.18 9.43
C ALA A 58 1.92 -25.71 9.73
N PRO A 59 1.31 -24.97 8.79
CA PRO A 59 0.82 -23.63 9.06
C PRO A 59 -0.31 -23.65 10.10
N LYS A 60 -0.35 -22.61 10.94
CA LYS A 60 -1.57 -22.24 11.63
C LYS A 60 -2.37 -21.29 10.72
N LYS A 61 -3.52 -21.75 10.23
CA LYS A 61 -4.45 -20.88 9.51
C LYS A 61 -5.02 -19.81 10.45
N LEU A 62 -5.05 -18.56 10.00
CA LEU A 62 -5.54 -17.42 10.76
C LEU A 62 -6.85 -16.85 10.23
N MET A 63 -7.02 -16.81 8.91
CA MET A 63 -8.16 -16.15 8.27
C MET A 63 -8.36 -16.68 6.85
N ASP A 64 -9.60 -16.96 6.46
CA ASP A 64 -9.99 -17.18 5.06
C ASP A 64 -10.02 -15.86 4.28
N LEU A 65 -9.59 -15.91 3.03
CA LEU A 65 -9.66 -14.82 2.07
C LEU A 65 -10.47 -15.26 0.85
N PRO A 66 -11.15 -14.35 0.15
CA PRO A 66 -11.92 -14.72 -1.03
C PRO A 66 -10.95 -15.18 -2.14
N ALA A 67 -10.98 -16.48 -2.44
CA ALA A 67 -10.18 -17.11 -3.48
C ALA A 67 -10.67 -16.71 -4.88
N ALA A 68 -9.77 -16.72 -5.88
CA ALA A 68 -10.04 -16.34 -7.27
C ALA A 68 -10.30 -14.84 -7.53
N GLY A 69 -10.77 -14.52 -8.74
CA GLY A 69 -10.91 -13.16 -9.28
C GLY A 69 -9.61 -12.64 -9.92
N ASN A 70 -9.70 -11.46 -10.54
CA ASN A 70 -8.57 -10.84 -11.25
C ASN A 70 -7.45 -10.41 -10.30
N HIS A 71 -7.80 -9.88 -9.12
CA HIS A 71 -6.81 -9.42 -8.14
C HIS A 71 -6.62 -10.46 -7.04
N TRP A 72 -5.72 -11.41 -7.27
CA TRP A 72 -5.40 -12.51 -6.34
C TRP A 72 -4.30 -12.18 -5.33
N MET A 73 -3.43 -11.20 -5.64
CA MET A 73 -2.35 -10.79 -4.74
C MET A 73 -2.93 -10.29 -3.41
N ARG A 74 -2.27 -10.65 -2.30
CA ARG A 74 -2.60 -10.20 -0.95
C ARG A 74 -1.38 -9.60 -0.32
N ASN A 75 -1.52 -8.46 0.33
CA ASN A 75 -0.45 -7.90 1.12
C ASN A 75 -0.87 -7.74 2.58
N LEU A 76 0.10 -7.72 3.50
CA LEU A 76 -0.18 -7.63 4.91
C LEU A 76 0.85 -6.78 5.67
N VAL A 77 0.40 -6.07 6.70
CA VAL A 77 1.27 -5.33 7.62
C VAL A 77 0.76 -5.49 9.06
N LEU A 78 1.68 -5.62 10.02
CA LEU A 78 1.35 -5.63 11.45
C LEU A 78 1.23 -4.21 11.98
N ASN A 79 0.40 -3.98 13.01
CA ASN A 79 0.53 -2.78 13.83
C ASN A 79 1.85 -2.79 14.63
N ALA A 80 2.21 -1.64 15.21
CA ALA A 80 3.43 -1.48 16.00
C ALA A 80 3.54 -2.47 17.16
N ASP A 81 2.41 -2.82 17.80
CA ASP A 81 2.38 -3.75 18.94
C ASP A 81 2.40 -5.22 18.51
N GLY A 82 2.25 -5.53 17.21
CA GLY A 82 2.18 -6.89 16.69
C GLY A 82 0.92 -7.66 17.11
N THR A 83 -0.11 -6.98 17.59
CA THR A 83 -1.38 -7.58 18.05
C THR A 83 -2.45 -7.62 16.97
N LYS A 84 -2.26 -6.90 15.87
CA LYS A 84 -3.20 -6.79 14.77
C LYS A 84 -2.49 -6.89 13.43
N LEU A 85 -3.12 -7.58 12.49
CA LEU A 85 -2.67 -7.72 11.12
C LEU A 85 -3.66 -7.06 10.16
N TYR A 86 -3.18 -6.26 9.23
CA TYR A 86 -3.97 -5.59 8.21
C TYR A 86 -3.72 -6.26 6.88
N VAL A 87 -4.77 -6.68 6.18
CA VAL A 87 -4.68 -7.46 4.95
C VAL A 87 -5.37 -6.72 3.82
N ALA A 88 -4.64 -6.42 2.75
CA ALA A 88 -5.16 -5.79 1.54
C ALA A 88 -5.74 -6.85 0.60
N ILE A 89 -6.98 -6.64 0.15
CA ILE A 89 -7.75 -7.56 -0.69
C ILE A 89 -8.34 -6.79 -1.87
N GLY A 90 -7.90 -7.11 -3.09
CA GLY A 90 -8.42 -6.51 -4.31
C GLY A 90 -9.78 -7.08 -4.75
N SER A 91 -10.45 -6.35 -5.63
CA SER A 91 -11.71 -6.74 -6.27
C SER A 91 -11.56 -8.00 -7.11
N ALA A 92 -12.66 -8.71 -7.36
CA ALA A 92 -12.70 -9.84 -8.28
C ALA A 92 -12.64 -9.36 -9.75
N SER A 93 -13.08 -8.14 -10.03
CA SER A 93 -13.29 -7.63 -11.39
C SER A 93 -12.86 -6.16 -11.55
N ASN A 94 -13.07 -5.58 -12.75
CA ASN A 94 -12.68 -4.20 -13.01
C ASN A 94 -13.59 -3.18 -12.30
N ILE A 95 -14.91 -3.36 -12.46
CA ILE A 95 -15.98 -2.45 -12.05
C ILE A 95 -17.21 -3.20 -11.50
N ALA A 96 -17.01 -4.38 -10.89
CA ALA A 96 -18.07 -5.26 -10.38
C ALA A 96 -18.97 -5.85 -11.48
N GLU A 97 -18.45 -6.00 -12.71
CA GLU A 97 -19.20 -6.57 -13.85
C GLU A 97 -19.58 -8.05 -13.66
N GLY A 98 -18.99 -8.74 -12.69
CA GLY A 98 -19.38 -10.09 -12.27
C GLY A 98 -20.51 -10.14 -11.24
N GLY A 99 -21.11 -9.00 -10.88
CA GLY A 99 -22.10 -8.85 -9.81
C GLY A 99 -21.45 -8.44 -8.48
N ILE A 100 -22.18 -7.65 -7.68
CA ILE A 100 -21.66 -7.12 -6.41
C ILE A 100 -21.46 -8.23 -5.37
N GLU A 101 -22.16 -9.36 -5.51
CA GLU A 101 -22.02 -10.54 -4.67
C GLU A 101 -20.61 -11.17 -4.81
N ALA A 102 -20.02 -11.14 -6.00
CA ALA A 102 -18.65 -11.63 -6.23
C ALA A 102 -17.59 -10.76 -5.52
N GLU A 103 -17.96 -9.54 -5.13
CA GLU A 103 -17.10 -8.55 -4.49
C GLU A 103 -17.21 -8.58 -2.95
N GLN A 104 -17.98 -9.52 -2.38
CA GLN A 104 -18.08 -9.68 -0.94
C GLN A 104 -16.69 -9.97 -0.32
N GLY A 105 -16.31 -9.17 0.67
CA GLY A 105 -15.01 -9.29 1.34
C GLY A 105 -13.82 -8.79 0.51
N ARG A 106 -14.07 -8.10 -0.62
CA ARG A 106 -13.05 -7.60 -1.55
C ARG A 106 -13.05 -6.09 -1.65
N ALA A 107 -12.10 -5.56 -2.44
CA ALA A 107 -11.89 -4.14 -2.65
C ALA A 107 -11.74 -3.36 -1.33
N MET A 108 -10.95 -3.92 -0.41
CA MET A 108 -10.92 -3.48 0.98
C MET A 108 -9.61 -3.86 1.70
N ILE A 109 -9.44 -3.27 2.88
CA ILE A 109 -8.46 -3.72 3.86
C ILE A 109 -9.23 -4.33 5.02
N GLN A 110 -8.84 -5.53 5.45
CA GLN A 110 -9.33 -6.22 6.63
C GLN A 110 -8.35 -6.03 7.80
N GLU A 111 -8.84 -5.88 9.01
CA GLU A 111 -8.06 -5.94 10.24
C GLU A 111 -8.37 -7.27 10.94
N LEU A 112 -7.35 -8.07 11.21
CA LEU A 112 -7.40 -9.28 12.01
C LEU A 112 -6.77 -9.01 13.37
N ASP A 113 -7.56 -9.18 14.43
CA ASP A 113 -7.04 -9.18 15.80
C ASP A 113 -6.39 -10.54 16.09
N LEU A 114 -5.05 -10.56 16.27
CA LEU A 114 -4.28 -11.80 16.44
C LEU A 114 -4.47 -12.44 17.82
N THR A 115 -5.04 -11.70 18.78
CA THR A 115 -5.31 -12.21 20.13
C THR A 115 -6.64 -12.96 20.18
N THR A 116 -7.66 -12.42 19.49
CA THR A 116 -9.02 -12.99 19.48
C THR A 116 -9.32 -13.82 18.24
N GLY A 117 -8.51 -13.71 17.18
CA GLY A 117 -8.74 -14.35 15.88
C GLY A 117 -9.91 -13.75 15.09
N ARG A 118 -10.41 -12.57 15.47
CA ARG A 118 -11.58 -11.95 14.84
C ARG A 118 -11.18 -10.98 13.73
N PRO A 119 -11.60 -11.21 12.47
CA PRO A 119 -11.44 -10.23 11.40
C PRO A 119 -12.57 -9.20 11.39
N ARG A 120 -12.29 -8.01 10.87
CA ARG A 120 -13.29 -6.98 10.55
C ARG A 120 -12.86 -6.14 9.35
N PRO A 121 -13.81 -5.59 8.58
CA PRO A 121 -13.50 -4.53 7.63
C PRO A 121 -12.82 -3.35 8.33
N PHE A 122 -11.66 -2.94 7.81
CA PHE A 122 -10.95 -1.74 8.26
C PHE A 122 -11.29 -0.54 7.39
N ALA A 123 -11.27 -0.70 6.06
CA ALA A 123 -11.70 0.30 5.08
C ALA A 123 -12.11 -0.41 3.78
N ALA A 124 -12.99 0.20 2.98
CA ALA A 124 -13.56 -0.41 1.76
C ALA A 124 -13.57 0.56 0.57
N GLY A 125 -14.03 0.09 -0.59
CA GLY A 125 -14.08 0.90 -1.82
C GLY A 125 -12.72 1.18 -2.43
N LEU A 126 -11.71 0.39 -2.08
CA LEU A 126 -10.36 0.43 -2.62
C LEU A 126 -10.28 -0.66 -3.69
N ARG A 127 -10.29 -0.35 -5.00
CA ARG A 127 -10.37 -1.39 -6.06
C ARG A 127 -9.36 -2.52 -5.86
N ASN A 128 -8.08 -2.18 -5.81
CA ASN A 128 -6.99 -3.11 -5.63
C ASN A 128 -5.90 -2.50 -4.73
N PRO A 129 -6.10 -2.45 -3.40
CA PRO A 129 -5.07 -2.02 -2.49
C PRO A 129 -3.91 -3.03 -2.53
N ASN A 130 -2.68 -2.52 -2.63
CA ASN A 130 -1.47 -3.34 -2.70
C ASN A 130 -0.52 -3.03 -1.55
N GLY A 131 0.25 -1.95 -1.67
CA GLY A 131 1.17 -1.50 -0.63
C GLY A 131 0.42 -1.22 0.67
N LEU A 132 1.00 -1.59 1.80
CA LEU A 132 0.52 -1.23 3.14
C LEU A 132 1.70 -0.78 3.99
N GLY A 133 1.53 0.30 4.74
CA GLY A 133 2.58 0.82 5.61
C GLY A 133 2.08 1.91 6.54
N TRP A 134 2.71 2.02 7.71
CA TRP A 134 2.38 3.06 8.68
C TRP A 134 3.21 4.31 8.42
N ASN A 135 2.53 5.44 8.23
CA ASN A 135 3.20 6.73 8.12
C ASN A 135 3.93 7.02 9.43
N PRO A 136 5.27 7.17 9.44
CA PRO A 136 6.01 7.29 10.70
C PRO A 136 5.79 8.65 11.38
N TRP A 137 5.32 9.67 10.65
CA TRP A 137 5.03 11.00 11.17
C TRP A 137 3.64 11.12 11.77
N THR A 138 2.61 10.52 11.13
CA THR A 138 1.20 10.63 11.59
C THR A 138 0.70 9.36 12.29
N GLY A 139 1.25 8.21 11.93
CA GLY A 139 0.85 6.84 12.33
C GLY A 139 -0.43 6.34 11.72
N GLU A 140 -0.91 7.00 10.69
CA GLU A 140 -2.00 6.49 9.89
C GLU A 140 -1.50 5.30 9.06
N LEU A 141 -2.38 4.34 8.80
CA LEU A 141 -2.15 3.35 7.77
C LEU A 141 -2.20 4.04 6.41
N TRP A 142 -1.36 3.65 5.47
CA TRP A 142 -1.36 4.13 4.10
C TRP A 142 -1.39 2.96 3.13
N THR A 143 -1.96 3.19 1.95
CA THR A 143 -2.03 2.20 0.88
C THR A 143 -1.85 2.82 -0.50
N THR A 144 -1.33 2.02 -1.43
CA THR A 144 -1.41 2.26 -2.88
C THR A 144 -2.56 1.47 -3.46
N VAL A 145 -3.26 2.02 -4.44
CA VAL A 145 -4.39 1.36 -5.11
C VAL A 145 -4.26 1.46 -6.62
N ASN A 146 -4.48 0.34 -7.31
CA ASN A 146 -4.64 0.34 -8.76
C ASN A 146 -6.10 0.56 -9.12
N GLU A 147 -6.36 1.62 -9.88
CA GLU A 147 -7.71 2.00 -10.27
C GLU A 147 -8.18 1.29 -11.53
N ARG A 148 -9.45 1.51 -11.84
CA ARG A 148 -10.18 0.90 -12.95
C ARG A 148 -9.56 1.14 -14.32
N ASP A 149 -9.74 0.13 -15.15
CA ASP A 149 -9.35 0.05 -16.53
C ASP A 149 -10.45 0.57 -17.47
N MET A 150 -10.08 0.84 -18.72
CA MET A 150 -10.98 1.12 -19.85
C MET A 150 -11.76 2.45 -19.76
N LEU A 151 -11.17 3.48 -19.14
CA LEU A 151 -11.66 4.89 -19.18
C LEU A 151 -10.77 5.81 -20.03
N GLY A 152 -9.93 5.22 -20.88
CA GLY A 152 -8.96 5.93 -21.71
C GLY A 152 -7.56 6.01 -21.08
N SER A 153 -6.64 6.67 -21.78
CA SER A 153 -5.22 6.67 -21.37
C SER A 153 -4.91 7.59 -20.18
N ASP A 154 -5.75 8.58 -19.91
CA ASP A 154 -5.47 9.61 -18.91
C ASP A 154 -6.40 9.55 -17.69
N LEU A 155 -7.30 8.56 -17.64
CA LEU A 155 -8.15 8.23 -16.51
C LEU A 155 -8.12 6.71 -16.27
N VAL A 156 -8.20 6.22 -15.04
CA VAL A 156 -8.27 6.95 -13.75
C VAL A 156 -6.91 6.90 -13.07
N PRO A 157 -6.48 7.93 -12.31
CA PRO A 157 -5.23 7.83 -11.57
C PRO A 157 -5.26 6.68 -10.56
N ASP A 158 -4.23 5.83 -10.60
CA ASP A 158 -3.82 5.09 -9.41
C ASP A 158 -3.48 6.11 -8.32
N TYR A 159 -3.58 5.70 -7.06
CA TYR A 159 -3.41 6.62 -5.96
C TYR A 159 -2.65 6.05 -4.76
N PHE A 160 -2.15 6.97 -3.95
CA PHE A 160 -1.49 6.72 -2.67
C PHE A 160 -2.20 7.55 -1.60
N THR A 161 -2.70 6.91 -0.55
CA THR A 161 -3.60 7.57 0.42
C THR A 161 -3.44 7.03 1.83
N ASN A 162 -3.69 7.88 2.84
CA ASN A 162 -3.93 7.42 4.20
C ASN A 162 -5.22 6.60 4.25
N VAL A 163 -5.40 5.75 5.27
CA VAL A 163 -6.57 4.87 5.44
C VAL A 163 -7.05 4.94 6.89
N PRO A 164 -8.01 5.84 7.18
CA PRO A 164 -8.70 5.84 8.46
C PRO A 164 -9.60 4.60 8.64
N VAL A 165 -9.85 4.20 9.88
CA VAL A 165 -10.87 3.17 10.19
C VAL A 165 -12.23 3.60 9.64
N GLY A 166 -12.91 2.69 8.94
CA GLY A 166 -14.23 2.91 8.37
C GLY A 166 -14.24 3.72 7.09
N ALA A 167 -13.08 4.10 6.53
CA ALA A 167 -13.01 4.86 5.30
C ALA A 167 -13.60 4.08 4.11
N GLN A 168 -14.21 4.82 3.18
CA GLN A 168 -14.79 4.31 1.95
C GLN A 168 -14.26 5.16 0.77
N TYR A 169 -13.69 4.55 -0.28
CA TYR A 169 -13.03 5.25 -1.41
C TYR A 169 -13.77 5.25 -2.75
N GLY A 170 -14.98 4.71 -2.79
CA GLY A 170 -15.96 4.89 -3.84
C GLY A 170 -16.20 3.65 -4.70
N TRP A 171 -15.20 2.79 -4.85
CA TRP A 171 -15.28 1.64 -5.75
C TRP A 171 -16.46 0.71 -5.37
N PRO A 172 -17.26 0.20 -6.33
CA PRO A 172 -17.10 0.39 -7.78
C PRO A 172 -17.74 1.66 -8.35
N TRP A 173 -18.68 2.31 -7.65
CA TRP A 173 -19.52 3.37 -8.23
C TRP A 173 -18.81 4.70 -8.46
N TYR A 174 -17.94 5.09 -7.54
CA TYR A 174 -17.20 6.34 -7.60
C TYR A 174 -15.72 6.11 -7.81
N TYR A 175 -15.07 7.07 -8.43
CA TYR A 175 -13.62 7.22 -8.42
C TYR A 175 -13.20 8.64 -8.08
N TRP A 176 -11.99 8.77 -7.55
CA TRP A 176 -11.37 10.07 -7.24
C TRP A 176 -12.24 11.03 -6.41
N GLY A 177 -12.99 10.49 -5.44
CA GLY A 177 -13.96 11.24 -4.66
C GLY A 177 -15.37 11.03 -5.18
N ASN A 178 -15.95 12.05 -5.82
CA ASN A 178 -17.37 12.06 -6.20
C ASN A 178 -17.63 11.88 -7.70
N VAL A 179 -16.64 11.39 -8.48
CA VAL A 179 -16.83 11.17 -9.92
C VAL A 179 -17.51 9.82 -10.13
N ILE A 180 -18.70 9.84 -10.71
CA ILE A 180 -19.48 8.63 -11.01
C ILE A 180 -18.86 7.89 -12.19
N ASP A 181 -18.82 6.57 -12.12
CA ASP A 181 -18.55 5.70 -13.26
C ASP A 181 -19.85 5.12 -13.81
N ASP A 182 -20.35 5.73 -14.88
CA ASP A 182 -21.63 5.38 -15.51
C ASP A 182 -21.63 4.00 -16.19
N ARG A 183 -20.49 3.29 -16.20
CA ARG A 183 -20.39 1.91 -16.70
C ARG A 183 -20.81 0.87 -15.65
N VAL A 184 -20.91 1.27 -14.38
CA VAL A 184 -21.24 0.36 -13.27
C VAL A 184 -22.75 0.11 -13.27
N GLU A 185 -23.15 -1.12 -13.58
CA GLU A 185 -24.56 -1.51 -13.60
C GLU A 185 -25.10 -1.89 -12.20
N ALA A 186 -24.21 -2.24 -11.27
CA ALA A 186 -24.58 -2.62 -9.91
C ALA A 186 -25.27 -1.45 -9.18
N PRO A 187 -26.37 -1.69 -8.44
CA PRO A 187 -27.09 -0.62 -7.76
C PRO A 187 -26.21 0.04 -6.70
N MET A 188 -26.16 1.38 -6.72
CA MET A 188 -25.40 2.16 -5.76
C MET A 188 -26.11 2.23 -4.41
N PRO A 189 -25.43 1.96 -3.28
CA PRO A 189 -25.99 2.16 -1.95
C PRO A 189 -26.44 3.60 -1.72
N SER A 190 -27.62 3.78 -1.12
CA SER A 190 -28.16 5.10 -0.79
C SER A 190 -27.21 5.86 0.15
N GLY A 191 -26.99 7.14 -0.14
CA GLY A 191 -26.17 8.04 0.68
C GLY A 191 -24.66 7.83 0.59
N LEU A 192 -24.17 6.88 -0.22
CA LEU A 192 -22.74 6.57 -0.34
C LEU A 192 -21.88 7.82 -0.59
N THR A 193 -22.30 8.67 -1.53
CA THR A 193 -21.60 9.90 -1.93
C THR A 193 -21.25 10.83 -0.76
N GLY A 194 -22.06 10.83 0.31
CA GLY A 194 -21.88 11.71 1.47
C GLY A 194 -20.64 11.39 2.30
N TYR A 195 -20.03 10.21 2.13
CA TYR A 195 -18.87 9.78 2.90
C TYR A 195 -17.78 9.09 2.06
N VAL A 196 -17.85 9.17 0.72
CA VAL A 196 -16.73 8.76 -0.13
C VAL A 196 -15.55 9.70 0.06
N ARG A 197 -14.42 9.13 0.49
CA ARG A 197 -13.17 9.85 0.66
C ARG A 197 -12.45 9.96 -0.67
N ARG A 198 -12.05 11.18 -1.01
CA ARG A 198 -11.10 11.41 -2.09
C ARG A 198 -9.69 10.99 -1.64
N PRO A 199 -8.95 10.21 -2.44
CA PRO A 199 -7.56 9.85 -2.12
C PRO A 199 -6.63 11.06 -2.01
N GLU A 200 -5.59 10.96 -1.18
CA GLU A 200 -4.66 12.06 -0.90
C GLU A 200 -3.73 12.42 -2.06
N PHE A 201 -3.29 11.44 -2.85
CA PHE A 201 -2.25 11.67 -3.86
C PHE A 201 -2.45 10.84 -5.13
N ALA A 202 -2.40 11.50 -6.29
CA ALA A 202 -2.50 10.85 -7.60
C ALA A 202 -1.12 10.38 -8.06
N MET A 203 -0.97 9.08 -8.32
CA MET A 203 0.27 8.48 -8.83
C MET A 203 0.36 8.51 -10.36
N GLY A 204 -0.74 8.85 -11.01
CA GLY A 204 -0.91 8.85 -12.46
C GLY A 204 -1.74 7.66 -12.93
N PRO A 205 -2.37 7.76 -14.12
CA PRO A 205 -3.22 6.71 -14.64
C PRO A 205 -2.40 5.50 -15.09
N HIS A 206 -2.90 4.30 -14.77
CA HIS A 206 -2.35 3.01 -15.22
C HIS A 206 -0.91 2.71 -14.79
N VAL A 207 -0.33 3.46 -13.85
CA VAL A 207 1.08 3.27 -13.48
C VAL A 207 1.34 1.97 -12.73
N ALA A 208 0.27 1.30 -12.26
CA ALA A 208 0.31 0.09 -11.45
C ALA A 208 1.16 0.29 -10.20
N ALA A 209 0.78 1.25 -9.35
CA ALA A 209 1.43 1.46 -8.05
C ALA A 209 1.25 0.24 -7.13
N LEU A 210 2.34 -0.43 -6.79
CA LEU A 210 2.35 -1.66 -5.97
C LEU A 210 2.97 -1.40 -4.60
N GLY A 211 4.13 -1.98 -4.29
CA GLY A 211 4.78 -1.80 -2.99
C GLY A 211 5.29 -0.38 -2.76
N PHE A 212 5.24 0.04 -1.50
CA PHE A 212 5.88 1.27 -1.06
C PHE A 212 6.55 1.08 0.31
N VAL A 213 7.50 1.97 0.62
CA VAL A 213 8.10 2.08 1.95
C VAL A 213 8.29 3.56 2.29
N PHE A 214 7.91 3.96 3.49
CA PHE A 214 8.24 5.30 4.00
C PHE A 214 9.74 5.42 4.24
N THR A 215 10.26 6.65 4.22
CA THR A 215 11.64 6.92 4.62
C THR A 215 11.93 6.27 5.98
N GLY A 216 12.96 5.43 6.04
CA GLY A 216 13.37 4.71 7.25
C GLY A 216 14.59 5.33 7.92
N ALA A 217 14.79 5.04 9.21
CA ALA A 217 15.99 5.48 9.92
C ALA A 217 17.26 4.94 9.26
N GLY A 218 18.27 5.79 9.10
CA GLY A 218 19.57 5.39 8.57
C GLY A 218 19.61 5.16 7.06
N ASN A 219 18.53 5.46 6.32
CA ASN A 219 18.54 5.31 4.86
C ASN A 219 19.62 6.19 4.21
N ARG A 220 20.22 5.68 3.13
CA ARG A 220 21.35 6.31 2.43
C ARG A 220 20.95 6.84 1.05
N MET A 221 19.77 7.43 0.97
CA MET A 221 19.25 8.01 -0.27
C MET A 221 19.59 9.50 -0.41
N GLY A 222 20.02 10.16 0.67
CA GLY A 222 20.35 11.59 0.69
C GLY A 222 19.24 12.45 1.31
N PRO A 223 19.55 13.69 1.74
CA PRO A 223 18.63 14.52 2.51
C PRO A 223 17.31 14.84 1.79
N GLU A 224 17.33 14.93 0.46
CA GLU A 224 16.14 15.23 -0.35
C GLU A 224 15.08 14.09 -0.31
N PHE A 225 15.49 12.90 0.12
CA PHE A 225 14.62 11.73 0.34
C PHE A 225 14.36 11.46 1.84
N GLY A 226 14.67 12.43 2.71
CA GLY A 226 14.58 12.31 4.17
C GLY A 226 13.14 12.27 4.72
N GLN A 227 12.16 12.70 3.94
CA GLN A 227 10.75 12.75 4.38
C GLN A 227 9.78 12.49 3.24
N GLY A 228 9.35 11.23 3.12
CA GLY A 228 8.37 10.81 2.12
C GLY A 228 8.25 9.30 2.01
N ALA A 229 7.79 8.83 0.85
CA ALA A 229 7.66 7.42 0.55
C ALA A 229 8.24 7.07 -0.81
N PHE A 230 8.94 5.94 -0.89
CA PHE A 230 9.36 5.32 -2.14
C PHE A 230 8.25 4.39 -2.61
N VAL A 231 7.82 4.52 -3.87
CA VAL A 231 6.71 3.76 -4.44
C VAL A 231 7.18 3.09 -5.73
N ALA A 232 7.01 1.78 -5.82
CA ALA A 232 7.22 1.02 -7.06
C ALA A 232 6.00 1.14 -7.98
N ARG A 233 6.24 1.55 -9.23
CA ARG A 233 5.23 1.63 -10.29
C ARG A 233 5.54 0.56 -11.33
N HIS A 234 4.76 -0.50 -11.29
CA HIS A 234 4.98 -1.73 -12.06
C HIS A 234 4.84 -1.53 -13.56
N GLY A 235 4.04 -0.55 -13.98
CA GLY A 235 3.91 -0.13 -15.37
C GLY A 235 2.58 -0.48 -16.03
N SER A 236 2.14 0.37 -16.94
CA SER A 236 0.85 0.23 -17.62
C SER A 236 0.84 -0.87 -18.67
N TRP A 237 -0.25 -1.63 -18.73
CA TRP A 237 -0.64 -2.41 -19.92
C TRP A 237 -1.74 -1.70 -20.73
N ASN A 238 -2.59 -0.91 -20.07
CA ASN A 238 -3.80 -0.29 -20.64
C ASN A 238 -3.65 1.21 -20.95
N ARG A 239 -2.49 1.63 -21.47
CA ARG A 239 -2.22 3.06 -21.73
C ARG A 239 -1.31 3.28 -22.94
N LYS A 240 -1.59 4.32 -23.74
CA LYS A 240 -0.68 4.81 -24.78
C LYS A 240 -0.45 6.33 -24.66
N PRO A 241 0.80 6.81 -24.52
CA PRO A 241 2.03 6.03 -24.32
C PRO A 241 2.04 5.30 -22.96
N PRO A 242 2.90 4.27 -22.76
CA PRO A 242 3.00 3.61 -21.46
C PRO A 242 3.41 4.57 -20.32
N ALA A 243 3.05 4.24 -19.09
CA ALA A 243 3.41 4.98 -17.88
C ALA A 243 3.83 4.02 -16.75
N GLY A 244 4.56 4.54 -15.75
CA GLY A 244 5.17 3.72 -14.67
C GLY A 244 6.53 3.17 -15.11
N TYR A 245 6.81 1.91 -14.77
CA TYR A 245 8.10 1.25 -15.03
C TYR A 245 9.27 1.95 -14.33
N ASP A 246 9.08 2.31 -13.07
CA ASP A 246 10.08 2.98 -12.25
C ASP A 246 9.77 2.89 -10.74
N VAL A 247 10.72 3.34 -9.94
CA VAL A 247 10.52 3.70 -8.54
C VAL A 247 10.56 5.21 -8.44
N VAL A 248 9.57 5.78 -7.75
CA VAL A 248 9.47 7.21 -7.49
C VAL A 248 9.45 7.51 -6.00
N PHE A 249 9.75 8.75 -5.65
CA PHE A 249 9.62 9.28 -4.30
C PHE A 249 8.50 10.33 -4.25
N VAL A 250 7.56 10.14 -3.32
CA VAL A 250 6.53 11.12 -2.99
C VAL A 250 7.01 11.90 -1.76
N GLN A 251 7.26 13.20 -1.91
CA GLN A 251 7.72 14.06 -0.82
C GLN A 251 6.59 14.34 0.16
N PHE A 252 6.90 14.38 1.45
CA PHE A 252 5.95 14.71 2.50
C PHE A 252 6.33 16.02 3.18
N ASP A 253 5.33 16.85 3.53
CA ASP A 253 5.53 18.05 4.33
C ASP A 253 5.80 17.70 5.80
N ALA A 254 6.15 18.71 6.61
CA ALA A 254 6.40 18.56 8.05
C ALA A 254 5.19 18.01 8.85
N ARG A 255 3.97 18.12 8.32
CA ARG A 255 2.75 17.60 8.95
C ARG A 255 2.49 16.14 8.59
N GLY A 256 3.22 15.59 7.61
CA GLY A 256 3.09 14.22 7.15
C GLY A 256 2.09 14.07 6.00
N ASN A 257 1.87 15.12 5.21
CA ASN A 257 1.03 15.08 4.00
C ASN A 257 1.88 15.04 2.73
N PRO A 258 1.46 14.30 1.68
CA PRO A 258 2.17 14.24 0.42
C PRO A 258 2.11 15.57 -0.33
N THR A 259 3.18 15.92 -1.05
CA THR A 259 3.34 17.19 -1.75
C THR A 259 4.07 17.02 -3.08
N GLY A 260 3.89 18.00 -3.97
CA GLY A 260 4.62 18.08 -5.23
C GLY A 260 4.29 16.95 -6.22
N LYS A 261 5.19 16.76 -7.19
CA LYS A 261 5.13 15.65 -8.16
C LYS A 261 6.05 14.51 -7.70
N PRO A 262 5.77 13.25 -8.07
CA PRO A 262 6.71 12.16 -7.81
C PRO A 262 8.08 12.45 -8.41
N LEU A 263 9.14 12.25 -7.62
CA LEU A 263 10.52 12.39 -8.05
C LEU A 263 11.06 11.03 -8.51
N PRO A 264 11.73 10.92 -9.66
CA PRO A 264 12.30 9.65 -10.11
C PRO A 264 13.45 9.20 -9.20
N VAL A 265 13.47 7.91 -8.85
CA VAL A 265 14.52 7.29 -8.03
C VAL A 265 15.27 6.22 -8.81
N LEU A 266 14.55 5.27 -9.39
CA LEU A 266 15.12 4.18 -10.20
C LEU A 266 14.28 4.04 -11.48
N THR A 267 14.90 4.25 -12.63
CA THR A 267 14.24 4.27 -13.95
C THR A 267 14.98 3.36 -14.93
N GLY A 268 14.51 3.26 -16.17
CA GLY A 268 15.17 2.47 -17.22
C GLY A 268 14.62 1.05 -17.39
N PHE A 269 13.49 0.74 -16.74
CA PHE A 269 12.80 -0.54 -16.88
C PHE A 269 11.98 -0.66 -18.18
N LEU A 270 11.82 0.43 -18.93
CA LEU A 270 11.16 0.47 -20.22
C LEU A 270 12.09 1.09 -21.27
N ASN A 271 12.29 0.40 -22.39
CA ASN A 271 13.04 0.94 -23.52
C ASN A 271 12.22 1.99 -24.30
N LYS A 272 12.89 2.80 -25.11
CA LYS A 272 12.25 3.81 -25.99
C LYS A 272 11.29 3.20 -27.01
N ASP A 273 11.51 1.95 -27.39
CA ASP A 273 10.65 1.19 -28.32
C ASP A 273 9.43 0.53 -27.64
N GLY A 274 9.30 0.67 -26.31
CA GLY A 274 8.22 0.07 -25.52
C GLY A 274 8.53 -1.34 -25.00
N THR A 275 9.71 -1.89 -25.26
CA THR A 275 10.10 -3.20 -24.72
C THR A 275 10.39 -3.10 -23.22
N THR A 276 9.70 -3.91 -22.42
CA THR A 276 9.89 -4.01 -20.96
C THR A 276 11.19 -4.75 -20.64
N LYS A 277 12.03 -4.19 -19.77
CA LYS A 277 13.26 -4.81 -19.23
C LYS A 277 13.10 -5.30 -17.80
N GLY A 278 12.12 -4.76 -17.09
CA GLY A 278 11.76 -5.17 -15.74
C GLY A 278 10.52 -4.43 -15.29
N ARG A 279 9.99 -4.81 -14.14
CA ARG A 279 8.77 -4.22 -13.57
C ARG A 279 8.93 -4.16 -12.05
N PRO A 280 9.22 -2.98 -11.49
CA PRO A 280 9.34 -2.80 -10.04
C PRO A 280 8.05 -3.21 -9.32
N THR A 281 8.15 -4.11 -8.34
CA THR A 281 6.97 -4.67 -7.65
C THR A 281 6.93 -4.28 -6.18
N TRP A 282 8.02 -4.49 -5.44
CA TRP A 282 8.09 -4.21 -4.01
C TRP A 282 9.33 -3.42 -3.63
N VAL A 283 9.25 -2.67 -2.52
CA VAL A 283 10.38 -1.95 -1.96
C VAL A 283 10.51 -2.16 -0.45
N ALA A 284 11.74 -2.23 0.04
CA ALA A 284 12.05 -2.38 1.46
C ALA A 284 13.42 -1.81 1.79
N TRP A 285 13.70 -1.54 3.07
CA TRP A 285 15.04 -1.15 3.52
C TRP A 285 15.87 -2.36 3.90
N ASP A 286 17.14 -2.39 3.51
CA ASP A 286 18.11 -3.32 4.07
C ASP A 286 18.72 -2.78 5.39
N LYS A 287 19.53 -3.62 6.07
CA LYS A 287 20.20 -3.28 7.33
C LYS A 287 21.21 -2.12 7.21
N THR A 288 21.66 -1.80 6.00
CA THR A 288 22.67 -0.77 5.70
C THR A 288 22.04 0.58 5.33
N GLY A 289 20.72 0.61 5.14
CA GLY A 289 19.96 1.78 4.69
C GLY A 289 19.84 1.90 3.17
N ALA A 290 20.17 0.85 2.41
CA ALA A 290 19.90 0.80 0.98
C ALA A 290 18.43 0.42 0.72
N LEU A 291 17.88 0.94 -0.38
CA LEU A 291 16.56 0.58 -0.85
C LEU A 291 16.66 -0.70 -1.69
N LEU A 292 16.01 -1.77 -1.25
CA LEU A 292 15.79 -2.98 -2.05
C LEU A 292 14.55 -2.79 -2.91
N VAL A 293 14.64 -3.19 -4.19
CA VAL A 293 13.54 -3.14 -5.15
C VAL A 293 13.42 -4.50 -5.83
N SER A 294 12.30 -5.19 -5.67
CA SER A 294 12.05 -6.41 -6.45
C SER A 294 11.54 -6.08 -7.85
N ASP A 295 11.99 -6.87 -8.81
CA ASP A 295 11.60 -6.82 -10.22
C ASP A 295 11.18 -8.24 -10.63
N ASP A 296 9.87 -8.44 -10.78
CA ASP A 296 9.32 -9.78 -11.05
C ASP A 296 9.58 -10.26 -12.48
N THR A 297 9.62 -9.35 -13.44
CA THR A 297 9.86 -9.65 -14.86
C THR A 297 11.34 -9.94 -15.12
N GLY A 298 12.22 -9.16 -14.50
CA GLY A 298 13.66 -9.37 -14.57
C GLY A 298 14.15 -10.51 -13.66
N ASN A 299 13.35 -10.93 -12.68
CA ASN A 299 13.75 -11.83 -11.60
C ASN A 299 14.99 -11.33 -10.85
N ILE A 300 15.00 -10.02 -10.56
CA ILE A 300 16.13 -9.30 -9.95
C ILE A 300 15.64 -8.64 -8.66
N VAL A 301 16.53 -8.59 -7.65
CA VAL A 301 16.40 -7.66 -6.53
C VAL A 301 17.50 -6.61 -6.69
N TRP A 302 17.09 -5.38 -6.97
CA TRP A 302 17.99 -4.25 -7.07
C TRP A 302 18.29 -3.71 -5.68
N ARG A 303 19.54 -3.34 -5.44
CA ARG A 303 19.96 -2.62 -4.23
C ARG A 303 20.40 -1.22 -4.63
N VAL A 304 19.71 -0.21 -4.11
CA VAL A 304 19.86 1.19 -4.51
C VAL A 304 20.38 2.02 -3.34
N VAL A 305 21.44 2.77 -3.60
CA VAL A 305 22.01 3.78 -2.69
C VAL A 305 22.37 5.02 -3.48
N LYS A 306 22.35 6.19 -2.85
CA LYS A 306 22.97 7.39 -3.41
C LYS A 306 24.47 7.37 -3.03
N PRO A 307 25.40 7.29 -4.00
CA PRO A 307 26.83 7.22 -3.69
C PRO A 307 27.28 8.39 -2.81
N GLY A 308 27.98 8.07 -1.71
CA GLY A 308 28.51 9.07 -0.77
C GLY A 308 27.45 9.78 0.10
N ALA A 309 26.17 9.43 0.01
CA ALA A 309 25.14 10.05 0.85
C ALA A 309 25.29 9.61 2.31
N PRO A 310 25.23 10.56 3.26
CA PRO A 310 25.18 10.22 4.68
C PRO A 310 23.86 9.51 5.00
N ALA A 311 23.87 8.76 6.11
CA ALA A 311 22.65 8.17 6.66
C ALA A 311 21.71 9.28 7.15
N ASN A 312 20.45 9.23 6.70
CA ASN A 312 19.41 10.15 7.15
C ASN A 312 18.95 9.82 8.59
N PRO A 313 18.55 10.83 9.38
CA PRO A 313 18.05 10.62 10.73
C PRO A 313 16.76 9.81 10.74
N ALA A 314 16.44 9.21 11.89
CA ALA A 314 15.17 8.54 12.09
C ALA A 314 13.99 9.53 11.94
N PRO A 315 12.91 9.15 11.25
CA PRO A 315 11.68 9.93 11.26
C PRO A 315 11.20 10.16 12.69
N GLN A 316 10.79 11.40 12.98
CA GLN A 316 10.23 11.74 14.28
C GLN A 316 8.71 11.84 14.17
N ARG A 317 8.00 11.11 15.05
CA ARG A 317 6.55 11.17 15.14
C ARG A 317 6.11 12.59 15.46
N ASN A 318 5.16 13.12 14.69
CA ASN A 318 4.57 14.43 14.97
C ASN A 318 3.82 14.36 16.29
N LYS A 319 4.17 15.26 17.22
CA LYS A 319 3.50 15.40 18.52
C LYS A 319 2.72 16.72 18.52
N GLY A 320 1.40 16.62 18.60
CA GLY A 320 0.52 17.76 18.86
C GLY A 320 0.04 17.78 20.31
N LYS A 321 -0.34 18.95 20.81
CA LYS A 321 -1.17 19.00 22.03
C LYS A 321 -2.51 18.34 21.69
N ARG A 322 -2.98 17.41 22.53
CA ARG A 322 -4.36 16.91 22.42
C ARG A 322 -5.30 18.10 22.48
N MET A 323 -6.24 18.19 21.54
CA MET A 323 -7.33 19.16 21.68
C MET A 323 -8.04 18.86 23.00
N PRO A 324 -8.29 19.87 23.85
CA PRO A 324 -9.11 19.66 25.03
C PRO A 324 -10.49 19.17 24.58
N PRO A 325 -11.14 18.26 25.33
CA PRO A 325 -12.51 17.88 25.02
C PRO A 325 -13.37 19.14 24.97
N ILE A 326 -14.13 19.31 23.89
CA ILE A 326 -15.17 20.32 23.80
C ILE A 326 -16.27 19.88 24.76
N LYS A 327 -16.32 20.49 25.95
CA LYS A 327 -17.28 20.15 27.01
C LYS A 327 -18.61 20.89 26.85
N GLU A 328 -18.63 21.95 26.05
CA GLU A 328 -19.80 22.77 25.74
C GLU A 328 -19.74 23.11 24.25
N LEU A 329 -20.87 23.03 23.55
CA LEU A 329 -20.97 23.52 22.17
C LEU A 329 -20.59 25.00 22.19
N LEU A 330 -19.46 25.35 21.58
CA LEU A 330 -19.02 26.74 21.46
C LEU A 330 -19.92 27.44 20.45
N GLY A 331 -20.94 28.14 20.96
CA GLY A 331 -21.84 28.98 20.18
C GLY A 331 -23.19 28.33 19.86
N ASP A 332 -24.18 29.19 19.61
CA ASP A 332 -25.47 28.80 19.07
C ASP A 332 -25.27 28.23 17.66
N PRO A 333 -25.63 26.95 17.38
CA PRO A 333 -25.56 26.37 16.05
C PRO A 333 -26.31 27.18 14.99
N ALA A 334 -27.32 27.97 15.38
CA ALA A 334 -28.07 28.84 14.49
C ALA A 334 -27.25 30.05 13.99
N ALA A 335 -26.24 30.50 14.76
CA ALA A 335 -25.41 31.65 14.38
C ALA A 335 -24.53 31.39 13.15
N ALA A 336 -24.26 30.12 12.81
CA ALA A 336 -23.57 29.73 11.58
C ALA A 336 -24.42 29.92 10.31
N PHE A 337 -25.72 30.14 10.45
CA PHE A 337 -26.68 30.31 9.36
C PHE A 337 -27.24 31.74 9.25
N GLU A 338 -26.77 32.68 10.08
CA GLU A 338 -27.08 34.10 9.93
C GLU A 338 -26.08 34.77 8.96
N GLU A 339 -26.57 35.72 8.17
CA GLU A 339 -26.00 36.28 6.94
C GLU A 339 -24.60 36.93 7.07
N ASN A 340 -23.98 36.93 8.25
CA ASN A 340 -22.67 37.55 8.53
C ASN A 340 -21.72 36.68 9.39
N GLY A 341 -21.91 35.35 9.45
CA GLY A 341 -21.05 34.44 10.22
C GLY A 341 -19.64 34.24 9.62
N VAL A 342 -18.74 35.21 9.79
CA VAL A 342 -17.29 35.00 9.59
C VAL A 342 -16.66 34.56 10.91
N PRO A 343 -15.91 33.43 10.97
CA PRO A 343 -15.25 33.03 12.21
C PRO A 343 -14.03 33.93 12.49
N ASN A 344 -13.92 34.44 13.72
CA ASN A 344 -12.67 34.99 14.28
C ASN A 344 -11.71 33.87 14.68
#